data_AF-A0A371F7V8-F1
#
_entry.id   AF-A0A371F7V8-F1
#
_cell.length_a   1.000
_cell.length_b   1.000
_cell.length_c   1.000
_cell.angle_alpha   90.00
_cell.angle_beta   90.00
_cell.angle_gamma   90.00
#
_symmetry.space_group_name_H-M   'P 1'
#
loop_
_entity.id
_entity.type
_entity.pdbx_description
1 polymer ?
#
loop_
_entity_poly.entity_id
_entity_poly.type
_entity_poly.pdbx_seq_one_letter_code
_entity_poly.pdbx_strand_id
1 'polypeptide(L)'
;MEISLRSVEHEAFCEFLSIVALSLDFFSCTTLAKMKKFLSQHRHKVCFTTDTWTSSQNLSYIHSGKTMVKMIGHCLRSWGLNRVLTLTVDNASSNDVAIQYLKKWLMSWNNLVMKGDYLHMRCCAHILNLVVKDGFKENIDAILRIRAAVKYIRSSRLSKFKCVEQQNIESKSLACLDV
;
A
#
# COMPACT_ATOMS: atom_id res chain seq x y z
N MET A 1 -4.82 5.36 -12.43
CA MET A 1 -4.28 6.70 -12.70
C MET A 1 -2.76 6.59 -12.60
N GLU A 2 -2.07 6.38 -13.71
CA GLU A 2 -0.61 6.45 -13.73
C GLU A 2 -0.21 7.91 -13.56
N ILE A 3 0.41 8.24 -12.43
CA ILE A 3 1.04 9.53 -12.26
C ILE A 3 2.27 9.52 -13.16
N SER A 4 2.32 10.44 -14.12
CA SER A 4 3.49 10.63 -14.98
C SER A 4 4.73 10.83 -14.10
N LEU A 5 5.83 10.13 -14.39
CA LEU A 5 7.10 10.31 -13.69
C LEU A 5 7.55 11.78 -13.63
N ARG A 6 7.16 12.61 -14.62
CA ARG A 6 7.40 14.07 -14.60
C ARG A 6 6.65 14.81 -13.51
N SER A 7 5.47 14.34 -13.11
CA SER A 7 4.70 14.94 -12.02
C SER A 7 5.31 14.62 -10.66
N VAL A 8 6.07 13.53 -10.56
CA VAL A 8 6.72 13.08 -9.32
C VAL A 8 8.07 13.76 -9.09
N GLU A 9 8.72 14.23 -10.16
CA GLU A 9 9.92 15.08 -10.11
C GLU A 9 9.61 16.59 -10.00
N HIS A 10 8.32 16.97 -10.00
CA HIS A 10 7.92 18.37 -9.89
C HIS A 10 8.24 18.89 -8.47
N GLU A 11 8.85 20.08 -8.39
CA GLU A 11 9.34 20.68 -7.15
C GLU A 11 8.26 20.74 -6.06
N ALA A 12 7.04 21.16 -6.41
CA ALA A 12 5.91 21.19 -5.49
C ALA A 12 5.49 19.81 -4.94
N PHE A 13 5.71 18.73 -5.69
CA PHE A 13 5.41 17.37 -5.23
C PHE A 13 6.50 16.85 -4.29
N CYS A 14 7.77 17.16 -4.57
CA CYS A 14 8.88 16.88 -3.67
C CYS A 14 8.75 17.63 -2.34
N GLU A 15 8.34 18.90 -2.38
CA GLU A 15 8.10 19.72 -1.19
C GLU A 15 6.90 19.24 -0.36
N PHE A 16 5.81 18.82 -1.02
CA PHE A 16 4.69 18.19 -0.34
C PHE A 16 5.09 16.89 0.38
N LEU A 17 5.92 16.06 -0.26
CA LEU A 17 6.36 14.79 0.32
C LEU A 17 7.39 14.95 1.43
N SER A 18 8.27 15.96 1.37
CA SER A 18 9.22 16.23 2.46
C SER A 18 8.52 16.60 3.78
N ILE A 19 7.30 17.14 3.67
CA ILE A 19 6.45 17.46 4.82
C ILE A 19 5.70 16.22 5.33
N VAL A 20 5.17 15.38 4.43
CA VAL A 20 4.22 14.30 4.78
C VAL A 20 4.91 12.95 5.01
N ALA A 21 6.08 12.73 4.42
CA ALA A 21 6.78 11.45 4.43
C ALA A 21 8.30 11.63 4.63
N LEU A 22 8.68 12.10 5.81
CA LEU A 22 10.08 12.37 6.24
C LEU A 22 11.06 11.19 6.04
N SER A 23 10.57 9.97 5.81
CA SER A 23 11.38 8.75 5.65
C SER A 23 11.32 8.14 4.24
N LEU A 24 10.65 8.76 3.28
CA LEU A 24 10.54 8.27 1.90
C LEU A 24 11.42 9.10 0.96
N ASP A 25 12.66 8.66 0.75
CA ASP A 25 13.52 9.21 -0.29
C ASP A 25 12.91 8.91 -1.67
N PHE A 26 12.46 9.95 -2.37
CA PHE A 26 11.99 9.79 -3.74
C PHE A 26 13.19 9.68 -4.69
N PHE A 27 13.28 8.57 -5.42
CA PHE A 27 14.41 8.32 -6.29
C PHE A 27 14.23 9.02 -7.65
N SER A 28 15.04 10.05 -7.92
CA SER A 28 15.25 10.59 -9.28
C SER A 28 15.60 9.46 -10.26
N CYS A 29 15.30 9.61 -11.56
CA CYS A 29 15.73 8.68 -12.62
C CYS A 29 17.23 8.34 -12.56
N THR A 30 18.06 9.29 -12.12
CA THR A 30 19.50 9.07 -11.93
C THR A 30 19.80 8.13 -10.75
N THR A 31 19.08 8.28 -9.65
CA THR A 31 19.21 7.42 -8.47
C THR A 31 18.67 6.03 -8.75
N LEU A 32 17.57 5.91 -9.51
CA LEU A 32 17.05 4.62 -9.98
C LEU A 32 18.06 3.87 -10.86
N ALA A 33 18.72 4.57 -11.79
CA ALA A 33 19.76 3.98 -12.63
C ALA A 33 20.97 3.50 -11.81
N LYS A 34 21.41 4.31 -10.82
CA LYS A 34 22.47 3.92 -9.89
C LYS A 34 22.07 2.71 -9.05
N MET A 35 20.85 2.67 -8.53
CA MET A 35 20.32 1.55 -7.76
C MET A 35 20.23 0.28 -8.59
N LYS A 36 19.76 0.36 -9.83
CA LYS A 36 19.74 -0.78 -10.76
C LYS A 36 21.14 -1.32 -11.04
N LYS A 37 22.13 -0.43 -11.22
CA LYS A 37 23.54 -0.82 -11.36
C LYS A 37 24.10 -1.45 -10.08
N PHE A 38 23.76 -0.90 -8.91
CA PHE A 38 24.16 -1.44 -7.63
C PHE A 38 23.62 -2.86 -7.41
N LEU A 39 22.32 -3.06 -7.66
CA LEU A 39 21.64 -4.36 -7.54
C LEU A 39 22.12 -5.39 -8.58
N SER A 40 22.55 -4.95 -9.76
CA SER A 40 23.12 -5.87 -10.76
C SER A 40 24.56 -6.29 -10.43
N GLN A 41 25.34 -5.36 -9.87
CA GLN A 41 26.72 -5.63 -9.41
C GLN A 41 26.73 -6.52 -8.16
N HIS A 42 25.86 -6.23 -7.20
CA HIS A 42 25.80 -6.95 -5.95
C HIS A 42 24.64 -7.94 -6.01
N ARG A 43 24.97 -9.23 -6.12
CA ARG A 43 23.99 -10.32 -6.24
C ARG A 43 23.24 -10.63 -4.93
N HIS A 44 22.78 -9.60 -4.24
CA HIS A 44 21.97 -9.71 -3.03
C HIS A 44 20.60 -10.31 -3.34
N LYS A 45 20.00 -10.89 -2.31
CA LYS A 45 18.58 -11.26 -2.37
C LYS A 45 17.75 -10.03 -2.05
N VAL A 46 16.61 -9.90 -2.71
CA VAL A 46 15.71 -8.77 -2.58
C VAL A 46 14.39 -9.19 -1.95
N CYS A 47 13.82 -8.31 -1.13
CA CYS A 47 12.49 -8.45 -0.55
C CYS A 47 11.54 -7.47 -1.25
N PHE A 48 10.29 -7.88 -1.43
CA PHE A 48 9.26 -7.05 -2.05
C PHE A 48 8.12 -6.79 -1.09
N THR A 49 7.49 -5.64 -1.26
CA THR A 49 6.20 -5.31 -0.65
C THR A 49 5.25 -4.98 -1.77
N THR A 50 4.06 -5.57 -1.79
CA THR A 50 3.02 -5.21 -2.74
C THR A 50 1.83 -4.68 -1.98
N ASP A 51 1.41 -3.47 -2.32
CA ASP A 51 0.18 -2.87 -1.84
C ASP A 51 -0.88 -2.98 -2.94
N THR A 52 -1.99 -3.65 -2.63
CA THR A 52 -3.10 -3.87 -3.57
C THR A 52 -4.36 -3.24 -3.03
N TRP A 53 -4.60 -1.98 -3.41
CA TRP A 53 -5.84 -1.29 -3.07
C TRP A 53 -6.90 -1.51 -4.16
N THR A 54 -8.16 -1.57 -3.74
CA THR A 54 -9.30 -1.48 -4.68
C THR A 54 -9.67 -0.02 -4.84
N SER A 55 -9.56 0.51 -6.06
CA SER A 55 -10.06 1.85 -6.36
C SER A 55 -11.58 1.90 -6.19
N SER A 56 -12.11 3.00 -5.67
CA SER A 56 -13.56 3.26 -5.58
C SER A 56 -14.27 3.25 -6.95
N GLN A 57 -13.50 3.35 -8.04
CA GLN A 57 -13.97 3.20 -9.41
C GLN A 57 -14.11 1.72 -9.84
N ASN A 58 -13.93 0.76 -8.92
CA ASN A 58 -13.91 -0.70 -9.17
C ASN A 58 -12.92 -1.17 -10.24
N LEU A 59 -11.91 -0.35 -10.52
CA LEU A 59 -10.84 -0.65 -11.46
C LEU A 59 -9.70 -1.35 -10.71
N SER A 60 -9.92 -2.57 -10.18
CA SER A 60 -8.84 -3.31 -9.54
C SER A 60 -7.96 -3.94 -10.62
N TYR A 61 -6.86 -3.30 -11.00
CA TYR A 61 -5.94 -3.80 -12.05
C TYR A 61 -5.42 -5.23 -11.83
N ILE A 62 -5.53 -5.75 -10.60
CA ILE A 62 -5.10 -7.11 -10.21
C ILE A 62 -6.32 -7.93 -9.78
N HIS A 63 -7.14 -8.32 -10.76
CA HIS A 63 -8.33 -9.16 -10.52
C HIS A 63 -8.01 -10.65 -10.27
N SER A 64 -6.74 -11.08 -10.44
CA SER A 64 -6.37 -12.49 -10.23
C SER A 64 -4.92 -12.65 -9.77
N GLY A 65 -4.67 -13.70 -8.99
CA GLY A 65 -3.31 -14.06 -8.58
C GLY A 65 -2.36 -14.33 -9.74
N LYS A 66 -2.87 -14.82 -10.90
CA LYS A 66 -2.06 -15.01 -12.11
C LYS A 66 -1.60 -13.68 -12.71
N THR A 67 -2.46 -12.66 -12.71
CA THR A 67 -2.12 -11.31 -13.18
C THR A 67 -1.04 -10.71 -12.31
N MET A 68 -1.15 -10.86 -10.98
CA MET A 68 -0.15 -10.40 -10.02
C MET A 68 1.23 -11.02 -10.30
N VAL A 69 1.28 -12.35 -10.48
CA VAL A 69 2.53 -13.07 -10.78
C VAL A 69 3.15 -12.59 -12.10
N LYS A 70 2.34 -12.32 -13.13
CA LYS A 70 2.83 -11.76 -14.40
C LYS A 70 3.45 -10.38 -14.21
N MET A 71 2.80 -9.49 -13.46
CA MET A 71 3.30 -8.14 -13.18
C MET A 71 4.61 -8.18 -12.36
N ILE A 72 4.65 -8.99 -11.30
CA ILE A 72 5.86 -9.20 -10.50
C ILE A 72 6.97 -9.77 -11.38
N GLY A 73 6.67 -10.77 -12.21
CA GLY A 73 7.64 -11.38 -13.10
C GLY A 73 8.14 -10.45 -14.22
N HIS A 74 7.34 -9.48 -14.66
CA HIS A 74 7.77 -8.43 -15.56
C HIS A 74 8.73 -7.46 -14.85
N CYS A 75 8.39 -7.04 -13.63
CA CYS A 75 9.23 -6.15 -12.81
C CYS A 75 10.59 -6.81 -12.49
N LEU A 76 10.59 -8.04 -11.99
CA LEU A 76 11.84 -8.77 -11.71
C LEU A 76 12.76 -8.85 -12.92
N ARG A 77 12.20 -9.16 -14.10
CA ARG A 77 12.97 -9.23 -15.35
C ARG A 77 13.47 -7.88 -15.80
N SER A 78 12.65 -6.82 -15.76
CA SER A 78 13.06 -5.48 -16.16
C SER A 78 14.18 -4.93 -15.27
N TRP A 79 14.21 -5.33 -14.00
CA TRP A 79 15.26 -4.99 -13.04
C TRP A 79 16.47 -5.94 -13.04
N GLY A 80 16.39 -7.07 -13.76
CA GLY A 80 17.46 -8.09 -13.77
C GLY A 80 17.59 -8.87 -12.45
N LEU A 81 16.52 -8.91 -11.65
CA LEU A 81 16.49 -9.53 -10.33
C LEU A 81 16.01 -10.99 -10.43
N ASN A 82 16.84 -11.93 -10.02
CA ASN A 82 16.53 -13.37 -10.03
C ASN A 82 16.66 -14.05 -8.66
N ARG A 83 16.83 -13.27 -7.60
CA ARG A 83 17.10 -13.71 -6.23
C ARG A 83 16.11 -13.09 -5.26
N VAL A 84 14.93 -13.68 -5.15
CA VAL A 84 13.89 -13.20 -4.22
C VAL A 84 14.05 -13.88 -2.87
N LEU A 85 14.02 -13.10 -1.79
CA LEU A 85 14.00 -13.62 -0.41
C LEU A 85 12.57 -13.77 0.08
N THR A 86 11.86 -12.65 0.24
CA THR A 86 10.49 -12.60 0.75
C THR A 86 9.62 -11.64 -0.08
N LEU A 87 8.32 -11.85 -0.02
CA LEU A 87 7.28 -10.97 -0.53
C LEU A 87 6.28 -10.73 0.61
N THR A 88 6.07 -9.45 0.93
CA THR A 88 5.09 -9.00 1.91
C THR A 88 3.82 -8.56 1.18
N VAL A 89 2.70 -9.19 1.53
CA VAL A 89 1.35 -8.88 1.02
C VAL A 89 0.41 -8.65 2.20
N ASP A 90 -0.74 -8.03 1.97
CA ASP A 90 -1.80 -7.93 2.97
C ASP A 90 -2.39 -9.32 3.30
N ASN A 91 -3.00 -9.45 4.47
CA ASN A 91 -3.47 -10.72 5.02
C ASN A 91 -4.84 -11.13 4.43
N ALA A 92 -4.95 -11.16 3.10
CA ALA A 92 -6.15 -11.59 2.38
C ALA A 92 -5.96 -13.01 1.83
N SER A 93 -6.98 -13.85 1.98
CA SER A 93 -6.96 -15.25 1.51
C SER A 93 -6.77 -15.37 -0.01
N SER A 94 -7.20 -14.36 -0.78
CA SER A 94 -6.93 -14.26 -2.21
C SER A 94 -5.44 -14.25 -2.56
N ASN A 95 -4.59 -13.76 -1.64
CA ASN A 95 -3.16 -13.66 -1.86
C ASN A 95 -2.46 -14.99 -1.68
N ASP A 96 -2.95 -15.89 -0.83
CA ASP A 96 -2.33 -17.19 -0.58
C ASP A 96 -2.19 -18.01 -1.88
N VAL A 97 -3.23 -18.01 -2.71
CA VAL A 97 -3.24 -18.67 -4.03
C VAL A 97 -2.23 -18.00 -4.97
N ALA A 98 -2.19 -16.67 -4.99
CA ALA A 98 -1.29 -15.90 -5.83
C ALA A 98 0.19 -16.12 -5.47
N ILE A 99 0.49 -16.15 -4.17
CA ILE A 99 1.80 -16.49 -3.61
C ILE A 99 2.20 -17.92 -3.98
N GLN A 100 1.27 -18.88 -3.95
CA GLN A 100 1.57 -20.26 -4.35
C GLN A 100 1.97 -20.34 -5.84
N TYR A 101 1.29 -19.61 -6.72
CA TYR A 101 1.68 -19.49 -8.12
C TYR A 101 3.06 -18.82 -8.27
N LEU A 102 3.33 -17.77 -7.51
CA LEU A 102 4.63 -17.09 -7.52
C LEU A 102 5.75 -18.01 -7.05
N LYS A 103 5.54 -18.76 -5.96
CA LYS A 103 6.50 -19.75 -5.42
C LYS A 103 6.85 -20.78 -6.49
N LYS A 104 5.84 -21.35 -7.17
CA LYS A 104 6.05 -22.33 -8.25
C LYS A 104 6.87 -21.74 -9.40
N TRP A 105 6.58 -20.52 -9.82
CA TRP A 105 7.33 -19.85 -10.87
C TRP A 105 8.78 -19.53 -10.45
N LEU A 106 9.00 -18.98 -9.26
CA LEU A 106 10.34 -18.68 -8.75
C LEU A 106 11.18 -19.94 -8.48
N MET A 107 10.56 -21.07 -8.15
CA MET A 107 11.25 -22.35 -8.02
C MET A 107 11.92 -22.79 -9.33
N SER A 108 11.40 -22.38 -10.50
CA SER A 108 12.03 -22.69 -11.78
C SER A 108 13.37 -21.96 -11.98
N TRP A 109 13.69 -20.96 -11.16
CA TRP A 109 14.99 -20.28 -11.16
C TRP A 109 16.01 -20.92 -10.22
N ASN A 110 15.59 -21.88 -9.39
CA ASN A 110 16.43 -22.62 -8.45
C ASN A 110 17.30 -21.73 -7.52
N ASN A 111 16.84 -20.53 -7.19
CA ASN A 111 17.57 -19.54 -6.38
C ASN A 111 16.86 -19.15 -5.06
N LEU A 112 15.76 -19.84 -4.73
CA LEU A 112 14.98 -19.57 -3.51
C LEU A 112 15.63 -20.17 -2.26
N VAL A 113 15.53 -19.45 -1.15
CA VAL A 113 15.98 -19.92 0.18
C VAL A 113 15.01 -20.96 0.70
N MET A 114 15.51 -22.10 1.18
CA MET A 114 14.68 -23.20 1.70
C MET A 114 13.50 -23.53 0.77
N LYS A 115 13.75 -23.58 -0.55
CA LYS A 115 12.71 -23.84 -1.57
C LYS A 115 11.50 -22.89 -1.50
N GLY A 116 11.65 -21.70 -0.91
CA GLY A 116 10.62 -20.68 -0.78
C GLY A 116 9.70 -20.84 0.44
N ASP A 117 10.12 -21.54 1.49
CA ASP A 117 9.29 -21.72 2.70
C ASP A 117 9.01 -20.41 3.45
N TYR A 118 9.95 -19.46 3.36
CA TYR A 118 9.81 -18.11 3.93
C TYR A 118 9.47 -17.04 2.88
N LEU A 119 8.98 -17.44 1.70
CA LEU A 119 8.68 -16.49 0.62
C LEU A 119 7.54 -15.53 1.01
N HIS A 120 6.60 -15.95 1.85
CA HIS A 120 5.42 -15.18 2.21
C HIS A 120 5.58 -14.52 3.58
N MET A 121 5.54 -13.20 3.62
CA MET A 121 5.40 -12.42 4.85
C MET A 121 4.04 -11.71 4.85
N ARG A 122 3.35 -11.71 5.98
CA ARG A 122 2.09 -10.95 6.14
C ARG A 122 2.40 -9.52 6.58
N CYS A 123 1.66 -8.56 6.05
CA CYS A 123 1.82 -7.16 6.43
C CYS A 123 1.41 -6.92 7.90
N CYS A 124 2.35 -6.48 8.73
CA CYS A 124 2.11 -6.17 10.15
C CYS A 124 1.05 -5.05 10.32
N ALA A 125 1.06 -4.03 9.47
CA ALA A 125 0.07 -2.95 9.52
C ALA A 125 -1.36 -3.46 9.29
N HIS A 126 -1.52 -4.42 8.36
CA HIS A 126 -2.82 -5.06 8.14
C HIS A 126 -3.23 -5.94 9.33
N ILE A 127 -2.30 -6.68 9.94
CA ILE A 127 -2.58 -7.46 11.16
C ILE A 127 -3.06 -6.54 12.29
N LEU A 128 -2.38 -5.41 12.52
CA LEU A 128 -2.80 -4.42 13.51
C LEU A 128 -4.20 -3.87 13.22
N ASN A 129 -4.50 -3.56 11.95
CA ASN A 129 -5.83 -3.13 11.54
C ASN A 129 -6.90 -4.20 11.84
N LEU A 130 -6.61 -5.48 11.63
CA LEU A 130 -7.52 -6.57 11.97
C LEU A 130 -7.76 -6.65 13.49
N VAL A 131 -6.71 -6.55 14.30
CA VAL A 131 -6.81 -6.55 15.78
C VAL A 131 -7.67 -5.38 16.28
N VAL A 132 -7.41 -4.17 15.77
CA VAL A 132 -8.18 -2.97 16.13
C VAL A 132 -9.64 -3.11 15.71
N LYS A 133 -9.90 -3.58 14.48
CA LYS A 133 -11.27 -3.84 13.99
C LYS A 133 -12.00 -4.86 14.84
N ASP A 134 -11.32 -5.90 15.30
CA ASP A 134 -11.91 -6.93 16.15
C ASP A 134 -12.29 -6.36 17.53
N GLY A 135 -11.39 -5.62 18.18
CA GLY A 135 -11.69 -4.93 19.45
C GLY A 135 -12.82 -3.91 19.34
N PHE A 136 -13.00 -3.29 18.17
CA PHE A 136 -14.12 -2.39 17.92
C PHE A 136 -15.48 -3.06 17.76
N LYS A 137 -15.54 -4.39 17.53
CA LYS A 137 -16.82 -5.11 17.47
C LYS A 137 -17.58 -5.04 18.79
N GLU A 138 -16.87 -4.94 19.92
CA GLU A 138 -17.47 -4.80 21.26
C GLU A 138 -18.13 -3.43 21.47
N ASN A 139 -17.74 -2.40 20.70
CA ASN A 139 -18.22 -1.02 20.83
C ASN A 139 -18.92 -0.51 19.55
N ILE A 140 -19.55 -1.43 18.80
CA ILE A 140 -20.10 -1.13 17.48
C ILE A 140 -21.14 0.00 17.51
N ASP A 141 -21.93 0.10 18.59
CA ASP A 141 -22.98 1.12 18.72
C ASP A 141 -22.42 2.55 18.84
N ALA A 142 -21.33 2.74 19.57
CA ALA A 142 -20.67 4.05 19.69
C ALA A 142 -20.11 4.48 18.32
N ILE A 143 -19.48 3.54 17.62
CA ILE A 143 -18.91 3.76 16.28
C ILE A 143 -20.03 4.09 15.27
N LEU A 144 -21.15 3.37 15.31
CA LEU A 144 -22.30 3.64 14.44
C LEU A 144 -22.88 5.03 14.69
N ARG A 145 -23.00 5.46 15.96
CA ARG A 145 -23.45 6.81 16.30
C ARG A 145 -22.51 7.89 15.78
N ILE A 146 -21.19 7.72 15.95
CA ILE A 146 -20.18 8.64 15.41
C ILE A 146 -20.26 8.68 13.88
N ARG A 147 -20.32 7.53 13.21
CA ARG A 147 -20.46 7.45 11.74
C ARG A 147 -21.73 8.12 11.24
N ALA A 148 -22.86 7.95 11.94
CA ALA A 148 -24.12 8.61 11.61
C ALA A 148 -24.00 10.14 11.75
N ALA A 149 -23.38 10.63 12.83
CA ALA A 149 -23.11 12.05 13.03
C ALA A 149 -22.20 12.64 11.95
N VAL A 150 -21.09 11.97 11.62
CA VAL A 150 -20.17 12.40 10.55
C VAL A 150 -20.88 12.40 9.19
N LYS A 151 -21.67 11.36 8.89
CA LYS A 151 -22.47 11.28 7.65
C LYS A 151 -23.48 12.43 7.56
N TYR A 152 -24.16 12.74 8.67
CA TYR A 152 -25.07 13.88 8.76
C TYR A 152 -24.32 15.19 8.47
N ILE A 153 -23.21 15.44 9.17
CA ILE A 153 -22.37 16.65 9.00
C ILE A 153 -21.98 16.84 7.53
N ARG A 154 -21.50 15.79 6.87
CA ARG A 154 -21.08 15.84 5.46
C ARG A 154 -22.24 16.11 4.49
N SER A 155 -23.45 15.63 4.79
CA SER A 155 -24.63 15.81 3.95
C SER A 155 -25.27 17.19 4.09
N SER A 156 -25.08 17.85 5.22
CA SER A 156 -25.58 19.21 5.49
C SER A 156 -24.58 20.28 5.04
N ARG A 157 -25.09 21.40 4.52
CA ARG A 157 -24.25 22.60 4.28
C ARG A 157 -23.67 23.08 5.62
N LEU A 158 -22.35 23.29 5.67
CA LEU A 158 -21.55 23.76 6.82
C LEU A 158 -22.18 24.92 7.61
N SER A 159 -22.99 25.76 6.95
CA SER A 159 -23.68 26.90 7.55
C SER A 159 -24.67 26.56 8.68
N LYS A 160 -25.01 25.27 8.91
CA LYS A 160 -25.89 24.84 10.01
C LYS A 160 -25.17 24.47 11.32
N PHE A 161 -23.83 24.37 11.35
CA PHE A 161 -23.10 23.98 12.56
C PHE A 161 -22.45 25.16 13.28
N LYS A 162 -23.28 26.03 13.89
CA LYS A 162 -22.82 27.04 14.88
C LYS A 162 -22.19 26.44 16.15
N CYS A 163 -22.30 25.12 16.33
CA CYS A 163 -21.73 24.38 17.45
C CYS A 163 -20.20 24.34 17.44
N VAL A 164 -19.54 24.40 16.27
CA VAL A 164 -18.07 24.33 16.17
C VAL A 164 -17.44 25.62 16.70
N GLU A 165 -18.07 26.77 16.44
CA GLU A 165 -17.65 28.08 16.97
C GLU A 165 -17.72 28.13 18.50
N GLN A 166 -18.62 27.39 19.13
CA GLN A 166 -18.79 27.36 20.59
C GLN A 166 -17.76 26.50 21.33
N GLN A 167 -17.07 25.58 20.63
CA GLN A 167 -16.10 24.65 21.23
C GLN A 167 -14.65 25.11 21.08
N ASN A 168 -14.42 26.27 20.45
CA ASN A 168 -13.09 26.88 20.28
C ASN A 168 -12.03 25.93 19.67
N ILE A 169 -12.47 25.01 18.79
CA ILE A 169 -11.60 24.04 18.12
C ILE A 169 -11.14 24.66 16.80
N GLU A 170 -9.89 25.11 16.73
CA GLU A 170 -9.26 25.53 15.49
C GLU A 170 -9.00 24.30 14.59
N SER A 171 -9.96 23.96 13.74
CA SER A 171 -9.78 22.91 12.73
C SER A 171 -9.93 23.49 11.31
N LYS A 172 -8.88 23.33 10.49
CA LYS A 172 -8.91 23.61 9.05
C LYS A 172 -9.47 22.44 8.23
N SER A 173 -9.74 21.29 8.83
CA SER A 173 -10.14 20.06 8.13
C SER A 173 -11.61 19.69 8.35
N LEU A 174 -12.25 19.21 7.30
CA LEU A 174 -13.59 18.62 7.33
C LEU A 174 -13.56 17.22 7.96
N ALA A 175 -14.61 16.87 8.69
CA ALA A 175 -14.77 15.51 9.22
C ALA A 175 -14.77 14.46 8.09
N CYS A 176 -13.89 13.47 8.19
CA CYS A 176 -13.75 12.38 7.22
C CYS A 176 -14.35 11.09 7.78
N LEU A 177 -14.94 10.28 6.91
CA LEU A 177 -15.27 8.89 7.22
C LEU A 177 -14.08 8.04 6.80
N ASP A 178 -13.70 7.06 7.62
CA ASP A 178 -12.81 5.99 7.17
C ASP A 178 -13.55 5.20 6.07
N VAL A 179 -13.01 5.25 4.85
CA VAL A 179 -13.48 4.46 3.69
C VAL A 179 -12.72 3.14 3.66
#